data_AF-A0A929CQ99-F1
#
_entry.id   AF-A0A929CQ99-F1
#
_cell.length_a   1.000
_cell.length_b   1.000
_cell.length_c   1.000
_cell.angle_alpha   90.00
_cell.angle_beta   90.00
_cell.angle_gamma   90.00
#
_symmetry.space_group_name_H-M   'P 1'
#
loop_
_entity.id
_entity.type
_entity.pdbx_description
1 polymer ?
#
loop_
_entity_poly.entity_id
_entity_poly.type
_entity_poly.pdbx_seq_one_letter_code
_entity_poly.pdbx_strand_id
1 'polypeptide(L)' 'MKTKKRAALGRGLDAILQSPEIDIRSEEIAKNYVVGAIANIDLDRTEANPFQPRNNFEEEALAELAKSIIAQGIVQPIT' A
#
# COMPACT_ATOMS: atom_id res chain seq x y z
N MET A 1 26.34 -6.07 37.62
CA MET A 1 26.23 -7.14 36.61
C MET A 1 24.92 -7.89 36.78
N LYS A 2 23.93 -7.66 35.91
CA LYS A 2 22.81 -8.59 35.65
C LYS A 2 22.48 -8.51 34.16
N THR A 3 22.45 -9.68 33.52
CA THR A 3 22.53 -9.91 32.08
C THR A 3 21.20 -9.58 31.39
N LYS A 4 21.22 -8.68 30.39
CA LYS A 4 20.10 -8.50 29.45
C LYS A 4 19.93 -9.79 28.66
N LYS A 5 18.79 -10.46 28.83
CA LYS A 5 18.39 -11.63 28.02
C LYS A 5 18.43 -11.22 26.55
N ARG A 6 19.23 -11.95 25.77
CA ARG A 6 19.27 -11.80 24.31
C ARG A 6 17.93 -12.27 23.76
N ALA A 7 17.08 -11.34 23.37
CA ALA A 7 15.89 -11.62 22.59
C ALA A 7 16.36 -12.05 21.20
N ALA A 8 16.31 -13.36 20.94
CA ALA A 8 16.50 -13.93 19.62
C ALA A 8 15.21 -13.75 18.81
N LEU A 9 14.80 -12.49 18.58
CA LEU A 9 13.84 -12.19 17.53
C LEU A 9 14.63 -11.73 16.32
N GLY A 10 14.35 -12.37 15.18
CA GLY A 10 15.08 -12.18 13.94
C GLY A 10 15.29 -10.70 13.64
N ARG A 11 16.46 -10.38 13.08
CA ARG A 11 16.98 -9.02 12.83
C ARG A 11 16.06 -8.07 12.04
N GLY A 12 14.90 -8.53 11.59
CA GLY A 12 13.88 -7.72 10.93
C GLY A 12 12.76 -7.19 11.84
N LEU A 13 12.47 -7.80 12.99
CA LEU A 13 11.28 -7.42 13.78
C LEU A 13 11.56 -6.24 14.73
N ASP A 14 12.78 -6.16 15.29
CA ASP A 14 13.19 -5.03 16.12
C ASP A 14 13.26 -3.71 15.33
N ALA A 15 13.51 -3.75 14.01
CA ALA A 15 13.54 -2.56 13.16
C ALA A 15 12.13 -1.95 12.96
N ILE A 16 11.08 -2.77 13.02
CA ILE A 16 9.68 -2.32 12.90
C ILE A 16 9.20 -1.75 14.23
N LEU A 17 9.63 -2.33 15.36
CA LEU A 17 9.12 -1.99 16.69
C LEU A 17 9.87 -0.81 17.37
N GLN A 18 11.01 -0.38 16.84
CA GLN A 18 11.85 0.69 17.43
C GLN A 18 11.67 2.08 16.82
N SER A 19 10.60 2.36 16.07
CA SER A 19 10.31 3.75 15.70
C SER A 19 9.38 4.38 16.74
N PRO A 20 9.87 5.32 17.58
CA PRO A 20 9.00 6.08 18.47
C PRO A 20 8.27 7.14 17.64
N GLU A 21 6.95 7.19 17.80
CA GLU A 21 6.10 8.34 17.46
C GLU A 21 6.36 8.97 16.09
N ILE A 22 6.15 8.22 15.00
CA ILE A 22 6.02 8.85 13.68
C ILE A 22 4.64 9.49 13.60
N ASP A 23 4.58 10.79 13.86
CA ASP A 23 3.45 11.64 13.52
C ASP A 23 3.26 11.60 11.99
N ILE A 24 2.19 10.93 11.55
CA ILE A 24 1.83 10.66 10.14
C ILE A 24 1.33 11.95 9.43
N ARG A 25 1.73 13.14 9.92
CA ARG A 25 1.33 14.45 9.40
C ARG A 25 2.43 15.22 8.70
N SER A 26 3.57 14.61 8.45
CA SER A 26 4.71 15.27 7.79
C SER A 26 4.71 14.99 6.29
N GLU A 27 4.49 16.03 5.50
CA GLU A 27 4.51 16.06 4.02
C GLU A 27 5.85 15.55 3.43
N GLU A 28 6.91 15.41 4.23
CA GLU A 28 8.21 14.90 3.82
C GLU A 28 8.27 13.37 3.63
N ILE A 29 7.36 12.58 4.23
CA ILE A 29 7.36 11.12 4.11
C ILE A 29 6.89 10.68 2.70
N ALA A 30 6.21 11.55 1.95
CA ALA A 30 5.78 11.28 0.57
C ALA A 30 6.94 11.00 -0.41
N LYS A 31 8.20 11.28 -0.04
CA LYS A 31 9.37 10.95 -0.87
C LYS A 31 9.88 9.53 -0.71
N ASN A 32 9.54 8.84 0.38
CA ASN A 32 9.95 7.47 0.63
C ASN A 32 8.70 6.62 0.73
N TYR A 33 8.23 6.10 -0.41
CA TYR A 33 7.16 5.10 -0.46
C TYR A 33 7.52 3.94 0.48
N VAL A 34 6.91 3.93 1.67
CA VAL A 34 6.99 2.80 2.58
C VAL A 34 6.21 1.68 1.91
N VAL A 35 6.88 0.56 1.59
CA VAL A 35 6.24 -0.62 1.03
C VAL A 35 5.10 -1.04 1.96
N GLY A 36 3.87 -0.99 1.47
CA GLY A 36 2.65 -1.29 2.24
C GLY A 36 1.87 -0.07 2.76
N ALA A 37 2.32 1.16 2.52
CA ALA A 37 1.53 2.35 2.76
C ALA A 37 0.49 2.58 1.66
N ILE A 38 -0.74 2.94 2.05
CA ILE A 38 -1.81 3.33 1.12
C ILE A 38 -1.69 4.83 0.88
N ALA A 39 -1.69 5.23 -0.40
CA ALA A 39 -1.68 6.63 -0.80
C ALA A 39 -2.85 6.93 -1.75
N ASN A 40 -3.45 8.11 -1.61
CA ASN A 40 -4.38 8.63 -2.60
C ASN A 40 -3.57 9.36 -3.67
N ILE A 41 -3.79 9.01 -4.94
CA ILE A 41 -3.08 9.55 -6.08
C ILE A 41 -4.12 10.04 -7.09
N ASP A 42 -3.87 11.19 -7.69
CA ASP A 42 -4.71 11.72 -8.76
C ASP A 42 -4.66 10.82 -9.99
N LEU A 43 -5.79 10.64 -10.68
CA LEU A 43 -5.93 9.70 -11.79
C LEU A 43 -5.04 10.05 -12.99
N ASP A 44 -4.76 11.33 -13.21
CA ASP A 44 -3.88 11.84 -14.27
C ASP A 44 -2.41 11.43 -14.08
N ARG A 45 -2.04 10.98 -12.88
CA ARG A 45 -0.71 10.44 -12.57
C ARG A 45 -0.62 8.92 -12.72
N THR A 46 -1.68 8.28 -13.21
CA THR A 46 -1.73 6.82 -13.45
C THR A 46 -1.66 6.52 -14.94
N GLU A 47 -1.04 5.39 -15.28
CA GLU A 47 -0.98 4.88 -16.66
C GLU A 47 -1.34 3.40 -16.69
N ALA A 48 -1.76 2.91 -17.86
CA ALA A 48 -2.01 1.49 -18.04
C ALA A 48 -0.71 0.71 -17.87
N ASN A 49 -0.74 -0.39 -17.11
CA ASN A 49 0.43 -1.24 -16.89
C ASN A 49 0.99 -1.75 -18.25
N PRO A 50 2.22 -1.39 -18.65
CA PRO A 50 2.83 -1.84 -19.91
C PRO A 50 2.99 -3.36 -20.00
N PHE A 51 3.06 -4.05 -18.86
CA PHE A 51 3.20 -5.49 -18.75
C PHE A 51 1.89 -6.19 -18.36
N GLN A 52 0.73 -5.59 -18.69
CA GLN A 52 -0.59 -6.16 -18.41
C GLN A 52 -0.74 -7.56 -19.05
N PRO A 53 -0.80 -8.65 -18.27
CA PRO A 53 -0.97 -10.00 -18.84
C PRO A 53 -2.40 -10.25 -19.33
N ARG A 54 -3.40 -9.52 -18.77
CA ARG A 54 -4.80 -9.66 -19.17
C ARG A 54 -5.09 -8.76 -20.38
N ASN A 55 -5.27 -9.39 -21.54
CA ASN A 55 -5.56 -8.70 -22.80
C ASN A 55 -7.05 -8.67 -23.16
N ASN A 56 -7.89 -9.48 -22.51
CA ASN A 56 -9.32 -9.52 -22.77
C ASN A 56 -10.11 -9.20 -21.50
N PHE A 57 -11.12 -8.36 -21.65
CA PHE A 57 -12.06 -8.02 -20.60
C PHE A 57 -13.48 -8.27 -21.10
N GLU A 58 -14.28 -8.96 -20.29
CA GLU A 58 -15.71 -9.13 -20.56
C GLU A 58 -16.43 -7.80 -20.26
N GLU A 59 -17.14 -7.26 -21.25
CA GLU A 59 -17.80 -5.95 -21.13
C GLU A 59 -18.85 -5.91 -20.01
N GLU A 60 -19.59 -7.00 -19.83
CA GLU A 60 -20.60 -7.11 -18.78
C GLU A 60 -19.97 -7.04 -17.39
N ALA A 61 -18.87 -7.79 -17.17
CA ALA A 61 -18.14 -7.77 -15.90
C ALA A 61 -17.51 -6.40 -15.60
N LEU A 62 -17.02 -5.69 -16.63
CA LEU A 62 -16.54 -4.31 -16.47
C LEU A 62 -17.68 -3.36 -16.06
N ALA A 63 -18.85 -3.49 -16.68
CA ALA A 63 -20.01 -2.66 -16.34
C ALA A 63 -20.49 -2.92 -14.91
N GLU A 64 -20.49 -4.18 -14.46
CA GLU A 64 -20.80 -4.53 -13.07
C GLU A 64 -19.76 -3.97 -12.09
N LEU A 65 -18.47 -4.07 -12.41
CA LEU A 65 -17.40 -3.50 -11.59
C LEU A 65 -17.54 -1.98 -11.46
N ALA A 66 -17.83 -1.27 -12.56
CA ALA A 66 -18.05 0.17 -12.52
C ALA A 66 -19.24 0.55 -11.63
N LYS A 67 -20.37 -0.16 -11.73
CA LYS A 67 -21.53 0.04 -10.84
C LYS A 67 -21.17 -0.19 -9.38
N SER A 68 -20.38 -1.23 -9.10
CA SER A 68 -19.90 -1.54 -7.74
C SER A 68 -19.01 -0.42 -7.18
N ILE A 69 -18.04 0.05 -7.96
CA ILE A 69 -17.14 1.15 -7.56
C ILE A 69 -17.93 2.44 -7.30
N ILE A 70 -18.96 2.74 -8.08
CA ILE A 70 -19.82 3.91 -7.83
C ILE A 70 -20.59 3.77 -6.51
N ALA A 71 -21.05 2.57 -6.17
CA ALA A 71 -21.86 2.33 -4.98
C ALA A 71 -21.03 2.22 -3.68
N GLN A 72 -19.86 1.59 -3.75
CA GLN A 72 -19.06 1.22 -2.57
C GLN A 72 -17.66 1.85 -2.54
N GLY A 73 -17.25 2.51 -3.62
CA GLY A 73 -15.87 2.94 -3.82
C GLY A 73 -14.94 1.77 -4.19
N ILE A 74 -13.64 2.06 -4.24
CA ILE A 74 -12.61 1.05 -4.47
C ILE A 74 -12.35 0.32 -3.14
N VAL A 75 -12.62 -0.98 -3.10
CA VAL A 75 -12.47 -1.81 -1.88
C VAL A 75 -11.01 -2.20 -1.63
N GLN A 76 -10.18 -2.23 -2.68
CA GLN A 76 -8.78 -2.65 -2.60
C GLN A 76 -7.86 -1.63 -3.29
N PRO A 77 -6.76 -1.21 -2.64
CA PRO A 77 -5.75 -0.37 -3.28
C PRO A 77 -5.21 -1.01 -4.56
N ILE A 78 -4.94 -0.17 -5.56
CA ILE A 78 -4.36 -0.58 -6.84
C ILE A 78 -2.83 -0.52 -6.75
N THR A 79 -2.15 -1.46 -7.41
CA THR A 79 -0.69 -1.61 -7.43
C THR A 79 -0.10 -1.33 -8.80
#